data_AF-A0AAV2L1L2-F1
#
_entry.id   AF-A0AAV2L1L2-F1
#
_cell.length_a   1.000
_cell.length_b   1.000
_cell.length_c   1.000
_cell.angle_alpha   90.00
_cell.angle_beta   90.00
_cell.angle_gamma   90.00
#
_symmetry.space_group_name_H-M   'P 1'
#
loop_
_entity.id
_entity.type
_entity.pdbx_description
1 polymer ?
#
loop_
_entity_poly.entity_id
_entity_poly.type
_entity_poly.pdbx_seq_one_letter_code
_entity_poly.pdbx_strand_id
1 'polypeptide(L)'
;MGKKISSVLDPNPHSSSVLDPNPHSSSVLDPNPHSSSVLDPNPHSSSVLDPNPHSSSVLDPNPHSSSVLDPNPHSSSVLDPNPHSSSVLDPNPHSSSVLDPNPHSNSVLDPNPHSSSVLDPNPHSSSVLDPNPHSSSVLDPNPHSSSVLDPNPHSSSVLDPNPHSSSVLDPNPHSSSVLDPNPHSSSVLDPNPHSSSVLDPNPHSSSVLDHFAPTSL
;
A
#
# COMPACT_ATOMS: atom_id res chain seq x y z
N MET A 1 30.40 19.75 1.52
CA MET A 1 29.97 18.64 0.65
C MET A 1 28.87 19.16 -0.26
N GLY A 2 29.00 19.01 -1.58
CA GLY A 2 27.89 19.34 -2.50
C GLY A 2 26.75 18.33 -2.32
N LYS A 3 25.50 18.81 -2.39
CA LYS A 3 24.33 17.93 -2.40
C LYS A 3 24.27 17.24 -3.77
N LYS A 4 24.26 15.91 -3.80
CA LYS A 4 24.08 15.13 -5.04
C LYS A 4 22.59 15.16 -5.40
N ILE A 5 22.26 15.76 -6.54
CA ILE A 5 20.91 15.78 -7.09
C ILE A 5 20.97 15.06 -8.42
N SER A 6 20.11 14.07 -8.61
CA SER A 6 19.96 13.37 -9.88
C SER A 6 18.55 13.51 -10.38
N SER A 7 18.43 13.74 -11.69
CA SER A 7 17.17 13.76 -12.39
C SER A 7 17.35 12.97 -13.67
N VAL A 8 16.47 11.99 -13.89
CA VAL A 8 16.43 11.18 -15.10
C VAL A 8 15.11 11.45 -15.79
N LEU A 9 15.20 11.76 -17.08
CA LEU A 9 14.06 11.90 -17.97
C LEU A 9 14.32 11.03 -19.19
N ASP A 10 13.53 9.97 -19.34
CA ASP A 10 13.61 9.08 -20.49
C ASP A 10 12.24 8.99 -21.17
N PRO A 11 12.01 9.69 -22.30
CA PRO A 11 10.72 9.66 -22.97
C PRO A 11 10.58 8.42 -23.88
N ASN A 12 9.82 7.43 -23.41
CA ASN A 12 9.52 6.15 -24.07
C ASN A 12 10.73 5.18 -24.25
N PRO A 13 11.49 4.85 -23.19
CA PRO A 13 12.45 3.78 -23.26
C PRO A 13 11.73 2.44 -23.44
N HIS A 14 12.37 1.54 -24.19
CA HIS A 14 11.98 0.12 -24.10
C HIS A 14 12.28 -0.40 -22.68
N SER A 15 13.41 -0.01 -22.10
CA SER A 15 13.78 -0.37 -20.74
C SER A 15 14.63 0.74 -20.12
N SER A 16 14.31 1.16 -18.91
CA SER A 16 15.13 2.08 -18.12
C SER A 16 15.63 1.41 -16.85
N SER A 17 16.80 1.84 -16.39
CA SER A 17 17.31 1.46 -15.08
C SER A 17 18.08 2.62 -14.50
N VAL A 18 17.70 3.03 -13.29
CA VAL A 18 18.34 4.11 -12.55
C VAL A 18 18.98 3.52 -11.30
N LEU A 19 20.24 3.87 -11.08
CA LEU A 19 20.99 3.53 -9.87
C LEU A 19 21.64 4.79 -9.32
N ASP A 20 21.09 5.32 -8.24
CA ASP A 20 21.68 6.46 -7.54
C ASP A 20 22.01 6.13 -6.07
N PRO A 21 23.28 5.82 -5.75
CA PRO A 21 23.69 5.65 -4.36
C PRO A 21 23.81 6.97 -3.62
N ASN A 22 23.07 7.10 -2.51
CA ASN A 22 23.08 8.22 -1.55
C ASN A 22 22.82 9.61 -2.17
N PRO A 23 21.77 9.80 -2.99
CA PRO A 23 21.39 11.13 -3.45
C PRO A 23 20.85 11.96 -2.28
N HIS A 24 21.11 13.26 -2.31
CA HIS A 24 20.30 14.18 -1.53
C HIS A 24 18.88 14.25 -2.11
N SER A 25 18.74 14.19 -3.43
CA SER A 25 17.44 14.13 -4.09
C SER A 25 17.55 13.38 -5.41
N SER A 26 16.67 12.40 -5.65
CA SER A 26 16.49 11.76 -6.95
C SER A 26 15.08 12.05 -7.47
N SER A 27 14.97 12.16 -8.79
CA SER A 27 13.68 12.23 -9.48
C SER A 27 13.78 11.49 -10.81
N VAL A 28 12.90 10.52 -10.99
CA VAL A 28 12.80 9.73 -12.21
C VAL A 28 11.45 10.02 -12.85
N LEU A 29 11.48 10.33 -14.15
CA LEU A 29 10.30 10.46 -14.98
C LEU A 29 10.47 9.58 -16.21
N ASP A 30 9.72 8.49 -16.26
CA ASP A 30 9.72 7.54 -17.36
C ASP A 30 8.31 7.31 -17.93
N PRO A 31 7.91 8.05 -18.98
CA PRO A 31 6.63 7.85 -19.64
C PRO A 31 6.60 6.61 -20.55
N ASN A 32 5.64 5.72 -20.29
CA ASN A 32 5.33 4.50 -21.05
C ASN A 32 6.50 3.49 -21.22
N PRO A 33 7.29 3.16 -20.18
CA PRO A 33 8.32 2.16 -20.30
C PRO A 33 7.70 0.77 -20.45
N HIS A 34 8.32 -0.10 -21.25
CA HIS A 34 8.01 -1.53 -21.15
C HIS A 34 8.58 -2.11 -19.84
N SER A 35 9.69 -1.57 -19.32
CA SER A 35 10.21 -1.93 -18.00
C SER A 35 10.99 -0.77 -17.38
N SER A 36 10.66 -0.38 -16.17
CA SER A 36 11.42 0.60 -15.36
C SER A 36 11.91 -0.06 -14.07
N SER A 37 13.14 0.27 -13.68
CA SER A 37 13.70 -0.15 -12.40
C SER A 37 14.52 0.97 -11.77
N VAL A 38 14.12 1.39 -10.58
CA VAL A 38 14.80 2.42 -9.80
C VAL A 38 15.37 1.79 -8.54
N LEU A 39 16.66 2.06 -8.30
CA LEU A 39 17.36 1.68 -7.08
C LEU A 39 18.07 2.91 -6.50
N ASP A 40 17.47 3.52 -5.49
CA ASP A 40 18.06 4.65 -4.78
C ASP A 40 18.31 4.29 -3.30
N PRO A 41 19.53 3.84 -2.93
CA PRO A 41 19.88 3.59 -1.54
C PRO A 41 20.12 4.88 -0.73
N ASN A 42 19.46 4.98 0.44
CA ASN A 42 19.52 6.07 1.41
C ASN A 42 19.28 7.49 0.82
N PRO A 43 18.22 7.73 0.02
CA PRO A 43 17.91 9.04 -0.49
C PRO A 43 17.35 9.90 0.64
N HIS A 44 17.72 11.17 0.69
CA HIS A 44 16.97 12.11 1.54
C HIS A 44 15.57 12.37 0.93
N SER A 45 15.44 12.34 -0.39
CA SER A 45 14.15 12.40 -1.08
C SER A 45 14.24 11.66 -2.41
N SER A 46 13.29 10.76 -2.66
CA SER A 46 13.12 10.05 -3.94
C SER A 46 11.71 10.31 -4.48
N SER A 47 11.60 10.46 -5.79
CA SER A 47 10.32 10.62 -6.47
C SER A 47 10.36 9.93 -7.82
N VAL A 48 9.49 8.94 -8.01
CA VAL A 48 9.34 8.19 -9.26
C VAL A 48 7.97 8.49 -9.84
N LEU A 49 7.93 8.79 -11.13
CA LEU A 49 6.72 8.99 -11.90
C LEU A 49 6.82 8.18 -13.19
N ASP A 50 6.17 7.02 -13.20
CA ASP A 50 6.13 6.14 -14.37
C ASP A 50 4.68 5.97 -14.85
N PRO A 51 4.20 6.80 -15.80
CA PRO A 51 2.89 6.62 -16.41
C PRO A 51 2.82 5.44 -17.39
N ASN A 52 1.81 4.58 -17.23
CA ASN A 52 1.49 3.41 -18.06
C ASN A 52 2.66 2.43 -18.27
N PRO A 53 3.41 2.02 -17.23
CA PRO A 53 4.49 1.07 -17.37
C PRO A 53 3.88 -0.32 -17.59
N HIS A 54 4.49 -1.13 -18.46
CA HIS A 54 4.17 -2.56 -18.45
C HIS A 54 4.71 -3.22 -17.16
N SER A 55 5.87 -2.77 -16.66
CA SER A 55 6.40 -3.21 -15.38
C SER A 55 7.24 -2.09 -14.76
N SER A 56 6.96 -1.76 -13.49
CA SER A 56 7.71 -0.82 -12.67
C SER A 56 8.22 -1.52 -11.41
N SER A 57 9.45 -1.23 -11.00
CA SER A 57 10.02 -1.71 -9.75
C SER A 57 10.86 -0.62 -9.09
N VAL A 58 10.48 -0.22 -7.89
CA VAL A 58 11.19 0.76 -7.08
C VAL A 58 11.74 0.07 -5.84
N LEU A 59 13.03 0.30 -5.57
CA LEU A 59 13.70 -0.17 -4.38
C LEU A 59 14.45 0.99 -3.73
N ASP A 60 13.88 1.57 -2.68
CA ASP A 60 14.53 2.63 -1.91
C ASP A 60 14.79 2.15 -0.47
N PRO A 61 16.00 1.64 -0.16
CA PRO A 61 16.40 1.31 1.20
C PRO A 61 16.67 2.56 2.05
N ASN A 62 16.04 2.63 3.23
CA ASN A 62 16.16 3.71 4.23
C ASN A 62 15.97 5.14 3.68
N PRO A 63 14.92 5.43 2.91
CA PRO A 63 14.64 6.77 2.43
C PRO A 63 14.15 7.62 3.59
N HIS A 64 14.56 8.89 3.63
CA HIS A 64 13.86 9.83 4.50
C HIS A 64 12.47 10.15 3.94
N SER A 65 12.32 10.20 2.62
CA SER A 65 11.03 10.36 1.95
C SER A 65 11.07 9.70 0.59
N SER A 66 10.09 8.85 0.30
CA SER A 66 9.86 8.19 -0.98
C SER A 66 8.46 8.51 -1.48
N SER A 67 8.31 8.73 -2.78
CA SER A 67 7.02 8.93 -3.42
C SER A 67 7.02 8.26 -4.79
N VAL A 68 6.12 7.30 -4.97
CA VAL A 68 5.92 6.59 -6.23
C VAL A 68 4.53 6.93 -6.77
N LEU A 69 4.47 7.27 -8.06
CA LEU A 69 3.24 7.52 -8.78
C LEU A 69 3.27 6.74 -10.10
N ASP A 70 2.58 5.61 -10.14
CA ASP A 70 2.46 4.79 -11.34
C ASP A 70 0.99 4.72 -11.79
N PRO A 71 0.54 5.62 -12.70
CA PRO A 71 -0.79 5.53 -13.29
C PRO A 71 -0.91 4.38 -14.31
N ASN A 72 -1.94 3.55 -14.16
CA ASN A 72 -2.30 2.42 -15.01
C ASN A 72 -1.15 1.41 -15.31
N PRO A 73 -0.40 0.94 -14.31
CA PRO A 73 0.64 -0.03 -14.52
C PRO A 73 0.00 -1.40 -14.80
N HIS A 74 0.60 -2.18 -15.70
CA HIS A 74 0.25 -3.60 -15.75
C HIS A 74 0.79 -4.30 -14.49
N SER A 75 1.97 -3.92 -14.01
CA SER A 75 2.52 -4.41 -12.75
C SER A 75 3.42 -3.34 -12.12
N SER A 76 3.18 -3.02 -10.85
CA SER A 76 4.09 -2.21 -10.03
C SER A 76 4.52 -2.96 -8.78
N SER A 77 5.76 -2.74 -8.36
CA SER A 77 6.30 -3.26 -7.11
C SER A 77 7.16 -2.21 -6.44
N VAL A 78 6.81 -1.85 -5.21
CA VAL A 78 7.56 -0.92 -4.38
C VAL A 78 8.08 -1.66 -3.15
N LEU A 79 9.37 -1.47 -2.87
CA LEU A 79 10.04 -2.03 -1.70
C LEU A 79 10.83 -0.92 -1.02
N ASP A 80 10.28 -0.38 0.07
CA ASP A 80 10.96 0.63 0.87
C ASP A 80 11.23 0.10 2.29
N PRO A 81 12.42 -0.49 2.56
CA PRO A 81 12.81 -0.89 3.91
C PRO A 81 13.19 0.30 4.80
N ASN A 82 12.57 0.36 5.98
CA ASN A 82 12.77 1.38 7.03
C ASN A 82 12.64 2.85 6.53
N PRO A 83 11.57 3.22 5.80
CA PRO A 83 11.37 4.58 5.35
C PRO A 83 10.93 5.43 6.55
N HIS A 84 11.39 6.68 6.61
CA HIS A 84 10.74 7.63 7.51
C HIS A 84 9.36 8.00 6.98
N SER A 85 9.19 8.12 5.66
CA SER A 85 7.90 8.34 5.02
C SER A 85 7.89 7.74 3.62
N SER A 86 6.87 6.93 3.33
CA SER A 86 6.60 6.34 2.02
C SER A 86 5.19 6.74 1.58
N SER A 87 5.02 6.98 0.28
CA SER A 87 3.73 7.22 -0.34
C SER A 87 3.70 6.58 -1.72
N VAL A 88 2.75 5.66 -1.91
CA VAL A 88 2.51 4.99 -3.19
C VAL A 88 1.12 5.35 -3.69
N LEU A 89 1.05 5.73 -4.97
CA LEU A 89 -0.21 6.03 -5.65
C LEU A 89 -0.24 5.30 -6.99
N ASP A 90 -0.99 4.20 -7.06
CA ASP A 90 -1.19 3.43 -8.29
C ASP A 90 -2.66 3.46 -8.71
N PRO A 91 -3.09 4.40 -9.57
CA PRO A 91 -4.43 4.39 -10.15
C PRO A 91 -4.61 3.30 -11.21
N ASN A 92 -5.65 2.48 -11.06
CA ASN A 92 -6.06 1.39 -11.95
C ASN A 92 -4.95 0.38 -12.32
N PRO A 93 -4.17 -0.16 -11.36
CA PRO A 93 -3.16 -1.15 -11.64
C PRO A 93 -3.83 -2.49 -11.97
N HIS A 94 -3.27 -3.23 -12.91
CA HIS A 94 -3.64 -4.65 -13.01
C HIS A 94 -3.08 -5.43 -11.81
N SER A 95 -1.88 -5.09 -11.35
CA SER A 95 -1.31 -5.65 -10.12
C SER A 95 -0.39 -4.63 -9.46
N SER A 96 -0.59 -4.37 -8.17
CA SER A 96 0.36 -3.62 -7.33
C SER A 96 0.80 -4.46 -6.13
N SER A 97 2.03 -4.22 -5.67
CA SER A 97 2.60 -4.86 -4.49
C SER A 97 3.52 -3.89 -3.77
N VAL A 98 3.17 -3.53 -2.54
CA VAL A 98 3.94 -2.64 -1.68
C VAL A 98 4.46 -3.43 -0.48
N LEU A 99 5.75 -3.31 -0.20
CA LEU A 99 6.39 -3.92 0.96
C LEU A 99 7.23 -2.87 1.68
N ASP A 100 6.72 -2.37 2.80
CA ASP A 100 7.43 -1.39 3.62
C ASP A 100 7.68 -1.96 5.03
N PRO A 101 8.86 -2.58 5.27
CA PRO A 101 9.26 -3.02 6.61
C PRO A 101 9.66 -1.86 7.54
N ASN A 102 9.08 -1.81 8.73
CA ASN A 102 9.32 -0.83 9.80
C ASN A 102 9.23 0.65 9.36
N PRO A 103 8.19 1.08 8.63
CA PRO A 103 8.04 2.47 8.24
C PRO A 103 7.64 3.31 9.46
N HIS A 104 8.15 4.54 9.54
CA HIS A 104 7.58 5.50 10.49
C HIS A 104 6.19 5.98 10.02
N SER A 105 6.00 6.12 8.71
CA SER A 105 4.70 6.41 8.11
C SER A 105 4.65 5.83 6.69
N ASN A 106 3.60 5.08 6.39
CA ASN A 106 3.28 4.62 5.04
C ASN A 106 1.86 5.04 4.63
N SER A 107 1.69 5.35 3.36
CA SER A 107 0.40 5.63 2.75
C SER A 107 0.34 4.99 1.36
N VAL A 108 -0.60 4.07 1.18
CA VAL A 108 -0.87 3.43 -0.12
C VAL A 108 -2.27 3.82 -0.59
N LEU A 109 -2.37 4.23 -1.85
CA LEU A 109 -3.63 4.55 -2.50
C LEU A 109 -3.70 3.86 -3.86
N ASP A 110 -4.50 2.80 -3.95
CA ASP A 110 -4.75 2.06 -5.19
C ASP A 110 -6.23 2.14 -5.59
N PRO A 111 -6.64 3.12 -6.40
CA PRO A 111 -7.99 3.18 -6.95
C PRO A 111 -8.23 2.14 -8.05
N ASN A 112 -9.30 1.35 -7.91
CA ASN A 112 -9.76 0.32 -8.85
C ASN A 112 -8.69 -0.70 -9.31
N PRO A 113 -7.90 -1.30 -8.39
CA PRO A 113 -6.91 -2.30 -8.76
C PRO A 113 -7.62 -3.61 -9.11
N HIS A 114 -7.09 -4.35 -10.09
CA HIS A 114 -7.50 -5.74 -10.24
C HIS A 114 -6.95 -6.60 -9.08
N SER A 115 -5.72 -6.32 -8.66
CA SER A 115 -5.10 -6.95 -7.49
C SER A 115 -4.16 -5.96 -6.80
N SER A 116 -4.32 -5.77 -5.48
CA SER A 116 -3.34 -5.07 -4.64
C SER A 116 -2.94 -5.93 -3.45
N SER A 117 -1.68 -5.79 -3.04
CA SER A 117 -1.12 -6.42 -1.85
C SER A 117 -0.23 -5.42 -1.13
N VAL A 118 -0.53 -5.14 0.13
CA VAL A 118 0.28 -4.29 1.00
C VAL A 118 0.78 -5.11 2.18
N LEU A 119 2.07 -5.01 2.47
CA LEU A 119 2.71 -5.66 3.61
C LEU A 119 3.56 -4.65 4.37
N ASP A 120 3.08 -4.21 5.53
CA ASP A 120 3.80 -3.31 6.42
C ASP A 120 4.09 -3.98 7.77
N PRO A 121 5.25 -4.64 7.95
CA PRO A 121 5.68 -5.17 9.24
C PRO A 121 6.14 -4.07 10.21
N ASN A 122 5.56 -4.03 11.41
CA ASN A 122 5.86 -3.12 12.51
C ASN A 122 5.86 -1.62 12.15
N PRO A 123 4.84 -1.10 11.43
CA PRO A 123 4.75 0.32 11.11
C PRO A 123 4.41 1.11 12.36
N HIS A 124 4.96 2.32 12.48
CA HIS A 124 4.43 3.26 13.47
C HIS A 124 3.05 3.78 13.02
N SER A 125 2.86 4.01 11.72
CA SER A 125 1.57 4.38 11.15
C SER A 125 1.48 3.87 9.71
N SER A 126 0.41 3.14 9.39
CA SER A 126 0.06 2.76 8.02
C SER A 126 -1.36 3.17 7.67
N SER A 127 -1.57 3.60 6.43
CA SER A 127 -2.86 3.92 5.85
C SER A 127 -2.96 3.31 4.46
N VAL A 128 -3.94 2.44 4.25
CA VAL A 128 -4.22 1.83 2.94
C VAL A 128 -5.63 2.23 2.50
N LEU A 129 -5.74 2.72 1.27
CA LEU A 129 -7.01 3.08 0.65
C LEU A 129 -7.12 2.43 -0.73
N ASP A 130 -7.98 1.42 -0.82
CA ASP A 130 -8.25 0.68 -2.06
C ASP A 130 -9.73 0.81 -2.46
N PRO A 131 -10.13 1.83 -3.24
CA PRO A 131 -11.51 1.92 -3.72
C PRO A 131 -11.82 0.95 -4.86
N ASN A 132 -12.88 0.15 -4.70
CA ASN A 132 -13.41 -0.80 -5.68
C ASN A 132 -12.37 -1.81 -6.24
N PRO A 133 -11.54 -2.47 -5.41
CA PRO A 133 -10.61 -3.47 -5.88
C PRO A 133 -11.38 -4.74 -6.27
N HIS A 134 -10.88 -5.45 -7.30
CA HIS A 134 -11.33 -6.82 -7.51
C HIS A 134 -10.76 -7.75 -6.42
N SER A 135 -9.52 -7.51 -5.99
CA SER A 135 -8.92 -8.22 -4.86
C SER A 135 -7.91 -7.31 -4.14
N SER A 136 -8.06 -7.16 -2.82
CA SER A 136 -7.07 -6.49 -1.96
C SER A 136 -6.66 -7.40 -0.80
N SER A 137 -5.38 -7.33 -0.42
CA SER A 137 -4.82 -7.98 0.74
C SER A 137 -3.91 -7.01 1.49
N VAL A 138 -4.21 -6.77 2.76
CA VAL A 138 -3.38 -5.95 3.65
C VAL A 138 -2.90 -6.80 4.83
N LEU A 139 -1.60 -6.76 5.08
CA LEU A 139 -0.96 -7.44 6.20
C LEU A 139 -0.08 -6.47 6.97
N ASP A 140 -0.53 -6.08 8.16
CA ASP A 140 0.17 -5.15 9.04
C ASP A 140 0.48 -5.82 10.39
N PRO A 141 1.60 -6.54 10.56
CA PRO A 141 1.95 -7.13 11.85
C PRO A 141 2.49 -6.11 12.86
N ASN A 142 1.94 -6.11 14.07
CA ASN A 142 2.31 -5.27 15.21
C ASN A 142 2.40 -3.75 14.91
N PRO A 143 1.41 -3.13 14.24
CA PRO A 143 1.42 -1.71 13.98
C PRO A 143 1.11 -0.94 15.27
N HIS A 144 1.71 0.24 15.42
CA HIS A 144 1.23 1.16 16.45
C HIS A 144 -0.14 1.75 16.03
N SER A 145 -0.32 2.03 14.74
CA SER A 145 -1.60 2.47 14.18
C SER A 145 -1.75 2.00 12.74
N SER A 146 -2.85 1.32 12.42
CA SER A 146 -3.23 0.96 11.05
C SER A 146 -4.62 1.51 10.72
N SER A 147 -4.81 1.88 9.46
CA SER A 147 -6.12 2.23 8.92
C SER A 147 -6.26 1.65 7.53
N VAL A 148 -7.26 0.81 7.32
CA VAL A 148 -7.60 0.23 6.02
C VAL A 148 -8.99 0.68 5.62
N LEU A 149 -9.11 1.22 4.42
CA LEU A 149 -10.38 1.60 3.81
C LEU A 149 -10.50 0.94 2.44
N ASP A 150 -11.42 -0.02 2.33
CA ASP A 150 -11.70 -0.75 1.09
C ASP A 150 -13.20 -0.65 0.72
N PRO A 151 -13.64 0.40 0.01
CA PRO A 151 -15.03 0.53 -0.42
C PRO A 151 -15.40 -0.35 -1.62
N ASN A 152 -16.47 -1.13 -1.48
CA ASN A 152 -17.04 -2.03 -2.50
C ASN A 152 -16.05 -3.02 -3.14
N PRO A 153 -15.21 -3.74 -2.38
CA PRO A 153 -14.36 -4.77 -2.94
C PRO A 153 -15.18 -5.96 -3.43
N HIS A 154 -14.69 -6.61 -4.49
CA HIS A 154 -15.16 -7.96 -4.76
C HIS A 154 -14.58 -8.95 -3.72
N SER A 155 -13.33 -8.78 -3.32
CA SER A 155 -12.70 -9.58 -2.26
C SER A 155 -11.64 -8.77 -1.51
N SER A 156 -11.74 -8.73 -0.19
CA SER A 156 -10.78 -8.07 0.69
C SER A 156 -10.29 -9.02 1.79
N SER A 157 -9.02 -8.90 2.15
CA SER A 157 -8.48 -9.56 3.34
C SER A 157 -7.57 -8.60 4.11
N VAL A 158 -7.84 -8.43 5.39
CA VAL A 158 -7.02 -7.64 6.30
C VAL A 158 -6.57 -8.51 7.45
N LEU A 159 -5.26 -8.55 7.69
CA LEU A 159 -4.64 -9.24 8.81
C LEU A 159 -3.75 -8.27 9.59
N ASP A 160 -4.17 -7.94 10.80
CA ASP A 160 -3.48 -7.03 11.70
C ASP A 160 -3.23 -7.70 13.07
N PRO A 161 -2.15 -8.48 13.25
CA PRO A 161 -1.87 -9.13 14.52
C PRO A 161 -1.16 -8.20 15.52
N ASN A 162 -1.72 -8.12 16.73
CA ASN A 162 -1.27 -7.33 17.88
C ASN A 162 -1.13 -5.80 17.62
N PRO A 163 -2.10 -5.12 16.98
CA PRO A 163 -2.06 -3.67 16.85
C PRO A 163 -2.24 -2.99 18.19
N HIS A 164 -1.58 -1.84 18.36
CA HIS A 164 -1.99 -0.92 19.41
C HIS A 164 -3.32 -0.22 19.05
N SER A 165 -3.51 0.12 17.77
CA SER A 165 -4.77 0.67 17.27
C SER A 165 -4.98 0.29 15.80
N SER A 166 -6.13 -0.29 15.49
CA SER A 166 -6.52 -0.67 14.13
C SER A 166 -7.89 -0.11 13.78
N SER A 167 -8.07 0.29 12.52
CA SER A 167 -9.38 0.66 11.98
C SER A 167 -9.54 0.07 10.59
N VAL A 168 -10.57 -0.76 10.41
CA VAL A 168 -10.92 -1.34 9.11
C VAL A 168 -12.32 -0.90 8.73
N LEU A 169 -12.46 -0.30 7.54
CA LEU A 169 -13.73 0.11 6.96
C LEU A 169 -13.88 -0.53 5.59
N ASP A 170 -14.82 -1.47 5.47
CA ASP A 170 -15.11 -2.20 4.25
C ASP A 170 -16.62 -2.15 3.94
N PRO A 171 -17.14 -1.08 3.31
CA PRO A 171 -18.55 -0.96 2.99
C PRO A 171 -18.94 -1.69 1.70
N ASN A 172 -20.00 -2.50 1.79
CA ASN A 172 -20.59 -3.31 0.71
C ASN A 172 -19.62 -4.29 0.00
N PRO A 173 -18.80 -5.08 0.72
CA PRO A 173 -17.98 -6.10 0.08
C PRO A 173 -18.82 -7.24 -0.48
N HIS A 174 -18.38 -7.83 -1.59
CA HIS A 174 -18.87 -9.16 -1.97
C HIS A 174 -18.31 -10.25 -1.04
N SER A 175 -17.03 -10.14 -0.67
CA SER A 175 -16.42 -11.05 0.31
C SER A 175 -15.33 -10.32 1.10
N SER A 176 -15.39 -10.36 2.42
CA SER A 176 -14.39 -9.74 3.29
C SER A 176 -13.91 -10.70 4.37
N SER A 177 -12.64 -10.60 4.74
CA SER A 177 -12.10 -11.27 5.92
C SER A 177 -11.18 -10.33 6.69
N VAL A 178 -11.51 -10.10 7.95
CA VAL A 178 -10.71 -9.29 8.87
C VAL A 178 -10.27 -10.16 10.04
N LEU A 179 -8.95 -10.24 10.26
CA LEU A 179 -8.36 -10.97 11.38
C LEU A 179 -7.46 -10.02 12.17
N ASP A 180 -7.89 -9.71 13.39
CA ASP A 180 -7.19 -8.80 14.32
C ASP A 180 -6.99 -9.47 15.69
N PRO A 181 -5.96 -10.31 15.87
CA PRO A 181 -5.70 -10.99 17.14
C PRO A 181 -4.92 -10.13 18.13
N ASN A 182 -5.42 -10.09 19.36
CA ASN A 182 -4.89 -9.37 20.53
C ASN A 182 -4.69 -7.84 20.33
N PRO A 183 -5.66 -7.10 19.76
CA PRO A 183 -5.56 -5.64 19.67
C PRO A 183 -5.65 -4.98 21.04
N HIS A 184 -4.93 -3.85 21.22
CA HIS A 184 -5.23 -2.94 22.32
C HIS A 184 -6.54 -2.16 22.06
N SER A 185 -6.71 -1.68 20.83
CA SER A 185 -7.94 -1.00 20.38
C SER A 185 -8.21 -1.34 18.92
N SER A 186 -9.41 -1.82 18.60
CA SER A 186 -9.81 -2.12 17.21
C SER A 186 -11.20 -1.57 16.88
N SER A 187 -11.37 -1.15 15.64
CA SER A 187 -12.69 -0.82 15.08
C SER A 187 -12.84 -1.44 13.69
N VAL A 188 -13.84 -2.30 13.53
CA VAL A 188 -14.19 -2.90 12.24
C VAL A 188 -15.60 -2.50 11.86
N LEU A 189 -15.76 -1.88 10.69
CA LEU A 189 -17.04 -1.47 10.13
C LEU A 189 -17.21 -2.11 8.75
N ASP A 190 -18.10 -3.11 8.68
CA ASP A 190 -18.42 -3.88 7.47
C ASP A 190 -19.95 -3.87 7.22
N PRO A 191 -20.51 -2.77 6.69
CA PRO A 191 -21.95 -2.67 6.42
C PRO A 191 -22.33 -3.33 5.08
N ASN A 192 -23.39 -4.13 5.11
CA ASN A 192 -24.00 -4.82 3.96
C ASN A 192 -23.08 -5.79 3.18
N PRO A 193 -22.29 -6.65 3.84
CA PRO A 193 -21.53 -7.68 3.13
C PRO A 193 -22.44 -8.72 2.49
N HIS A 194 -22.05 -9.25 1.33
CA HIS A 194 -22.62 -10.51 0.82
C HIS A 194 -22.11 -11.71 1.63
N SER A 195 -20.84 -11.69 2.04
CA SER A 195 -20.20 -12.67 2.91
C SER A 195 -19.06 -12.00 3.67
N SER A 196 -19.05 -12.07 4.99
CA SER A 196 -18.00 -11.48 5.83
C SER A 196 -17.51 -12.47 6.91
N SER A 197 -16.27 -12.32 7.32
CA SER A 197 -15.73 -12.96 8.52
C SER A 197 -14.83 -11.99 9.26
N VAL A 198 -15.26 -11.59 10.46
CA VAL A 198 -14.46 -10.76 11.37
C VAL A 198 -14.07 -11.60 12.58
N LEU A 199 -12.76 -11.74 12.81
CA LEU A 199 -12.21 -12.48 13.94
C LEU A 199 -11.28 -11.56 14.74
N ASP A 200 -11.72 -11.19 15.94
CA ASP A 200 -10.99 -10.34 16.90
C ASP A 200 -10.87 -11.04 18.26
N PRO A 201 -9.90 -11.97 18.43
CA PRO A 201 -9.69 -12.69 19.67
C PRO A 201 -8.84 -11.89 20.67
N ASN A 202 -9.29 -11.86 21.92
CA ASN A 202 -8.64 -11.20 23.07
C ASN A 202 -8.40 -9.67 22.94
N PRO A 203 -9.36 -8.86 22.46
CA PRO A 203 -9.21 -7.41 22.45
C PRO A 203 -9.18 -6.84 23.87
N HIS A 204 -8.36 -5.81 24.09
CA HIS A 204 -8.51 -4.95 25.28
C HIS A 204 -9.74 -4.03 25.14
N SER A 205 -9.97 -3.50 23.93
CA SER A 205 -11.16 -2.72 23.56
C SER A 205 -11.45 -2.92 22.08
N SER A 206 -12.69 -3.26 21.72
CA SER A 206 -13.08 -3.41 20.32
C SER A 206 -14.51 -2.96 20.02
N SER A 207 -14.73 -2.49 18.79
CA SER A 207 -16.05 -2.26 18.22
C SER A 207 -16.16 -2.91 16.85
N VAL A 208 -17.08 -3.86 16.70
CA VAL A 208 -17.39 -4.50 15.41
C VAL A 208 -18.83 -4.16 15.04
N LEU A 209 -19.02 -3.54 13.88
CA LEU A 209 -20.34 -3.31 13.29
C LEU A 209 -20.42 -4.04 11.97
N ASP A 210 -21.19 -5.13 11.97
CA ASP A 210 -21.54 -5.91 10.79
C ASP A 210 -23.07 -5.93 10.67
N HIS A 211 -23.60 -5.42 9.56
CA HIS A 211 -25.05 -5.43 9.29
C HIS A 211 -25.36 -6.35 8.12
N PHE A 212 -25.74 -7.59 8.43
CA PHE A 212 -26.34 -8.49 7.46
C PHE A 212 -27.74 -8.01 7.08
N ALA A 213 -27.94 -7.58 5.84
CA ALA A 213 -29.28 -7.48 5.28
C ALA A 213 -29.86 -8.90 5.18
N PRO A 214 -31.05 -9.20 5.73
CA PRO A 214 -31.65 -10.52 5.57
C PRO A 214 -31.94 -10.75 4.08
N THR A 215 -31.30 -11.75 3.49
CA THR A 215 -31.68 -12.26 2.17
C THR A 215 -33.10 -12.81 2.26
N SER A 216 -34.09 -12.09 1.75
CA SER A 216 -35.41 -12.67 1.46
C SER A 216 -35.26 -13.72 0.36
N LEU A 217 -35.67 -14.95 0.67
CA LEU A 217 -35.92 -16.02 -0.31
C LEU A 217 -37.06 -15.65 -1.27
#